data_AF-A0AAV5VQA4-F1
#
_entry.id   AF-A0AAV5VQA4-F1
#
_cell.length_a   1.000
_cell.length_b   1.000
_cell.length_c   1.000
_cell.angle_alpha   90.00
_cell.angle_beta   90.00
_cell.angle_gamma   90.00
#
_symmetry.space_group_name_H-M   'P 1'
#
loop_
_entity.id
_entity.type
_entity.pdbx_description
1 polymer ?
#
loop_
_entity_poly.entity_id
_entity_poly.type
_entity_poly.pdbx_seq_one_letter_code
_entity_poly.pdbx_strand_id
1 'polypeptide(L)'
;SVLSLAVQGVFPTYLVGYLVFFWTAAKCHHTLSSFGVVKLSARTMSLQRKFFAMITLQAFLPLVILSLPLGLFGVAIITGISMDLNTLALSFSLWLVPIVQAIVSLSFIVRLKSVSAP
;
A
#
# COMPACT_ATOMS: atom_id res chain seq x y z
N SER A 1 10.43 0.19 27.80
CA SER A 1 10.97 -0.79 26.83
C SER A 1 10.46 -0.45 25.43
N VAL A 2 11.31 -0.59 24.41
CA VAL A 2 10.94 -0.41 22.98
C VAL A 2 9.71 -1.24 22.61
N LEU A 3 9.58 -2.43 23.21
CA LEU A 3 8.43 -3.32 23.01
C LEU A 3 7.10 -2.69 23.49
N SER A 4 7.13 -1.96 24.61
CA SER A 4 5.92 -1.30 25.14
C SER A 4 5.46 -0.17 24.23
N LEU A 5 6.39 0.62 23.68
CA LEU A 5 6.10 1.66 22.69
C LEU A 5 5.52 1.07 21.40
N ALA A 6 6.08 -0.05 20.94
CA ALA A 6 5.60 -0.74 19.75
C ALA A 6 4.16 -1.27 19.95
N VAL A 7 3.88 -1.94 21.07
CA VAL A 7 2.57 -2.57 21.32
C VAL A 7 1.48 -1.56 21.69
N GLN A 8 1.80 -0.54 22.49
CA GLN A 8 0.80 0.41 22.98
C GLN A 8 0.65 1.66 22.09
N GLY A 9 1.70 2.05 21.37
CA GLY A 9 1.66 3.23 20.51
C GLY A 9 1.49 2.88 19.03
N VAL A 10 2.39 2.05 18.51
CA VAL A 10 2.48 1.79 17.06
C VAL A 10 1.40 0.83 16.59
N PHE A 11 1.23 -0.31 17.27
CA PHE A 11 0.30 -1.34 16.83
C PHE A 11 -1.16 -0.87 16.76
N PRO A 12 -1.70 -0.14 17.76
CA PRO A 12 -3.11 0.28 17.74
C PRO A 12 -3.37 1.32 16.66
N THR A 13 -2.43 2.25 16.45
CA THR A 13 -2.55 3.30 15.44
C THR A 13 -2.51 2.73 14.02
N TYR A 14 -1.62 1.77 13.75
CA TYR A 14 -1.60 1.04 12.48
C TYR A 14 -2.86 0.20 12.26
N LEU A 15 -3.35 -0.49 13.29
CA LEU A 15 -4.58 -1.27 13.21
C LEU A 15 -5.77 -0.39 12.81
N VAL A 16 -5.95 0.75 13.49
CA VAL A 16 -7.01 1.71 13.16
C VAL A 16 -6.85 2.23 11.72
N GLY A 17 -5.62 2.55 11.30
CA GLY A 17 -5.32 2.96 9.93
C GLY A 17 -5.76 1.93 8.88
N TYR A 18 -5.43 0.65 9.08
CA TYR A 18 -5.87 -0.41 8.17
C TYR A 18 -7.36 -0.61 8.17
N LEU A 19 -8.02 -0.57 9.33
CA LEU A 19 -9.48 -0.69 9.41
C LEU A 19 -10.17 0.43 8.60
N VAL A 20 -9.70 1.67 8.74
CA VAL A 20 -10.21 2.80 7.94
C VAL A 20 -9.93 2.61 6.46
N PHE A 21 -8.73 2.14 6.10
CA PHE A 21 -8.38 1.86 4.70
C PHE A 21 -9.30 0.79 4.09
N PHE A 22 -9.49 -0.35 4.76
CA PHE A 22 -10.35 -1.43 4.26
C PHE A 22 -11.82 -0.99 4.18
N TRP A 23 -12.30 -0.24 5.18
CA TRP A 23 -13.66 0.29 5.15
C TRP A 23 -13.87 1.25 3.98
N THR A 24 -12.95 2.20 3.77
CA THR A 24 -13.03 3.16 2.67
C THR A 24 -12.88 2.45 1.31
N ALA A 25 -11.98 1.48 1.19
CA ALA A 25 -11.83 0.67 -0.01
C ALA A 25 -13.10 -0.13 -0.34
N ALA A 26 -13.72 -0.78 0.65
CA ALA A 26 -14.99 -1.47 0.48
C ALA A 26 -16.09 -0.51 0.04
N LYS A 27 -16.23 0.65 0.70
CA LYS A 27 -17.23 1.67 0.35
C LYS A 27 -17.04 2.20 -1.07
N CYS A 28 -15.80 2.45 -1.50
CA CYS A 28 -15.47 2.82 -2.87
C CYS A 28 -15.86 1.73 -3.86
N HIS A 29 -15.55 0.46 -3.56
CA HIS A 29 -15.92 -0.67 -4.42
C HIS A 29 -17.44 -0.80 -4.59
N HIS A 30 -18.20 -0.74 -3.49
CA HIS A 30 -19.67 -0.77 -3.50
C HIS A 30 -20.28 0.43 -4.23
N THR A 31 -19.72 1.62 -4.05
CA THR A 31 -20.21 2.83 -4.72
C THR A 31 -19.94 2.74 -6.23
N LEU A 32 -18.78 2.22 -6.63
CA LEU A 32 -18.40 2.07 -8.03
C LEU A 32 -19.13 0.92 -8.73
N SER A 33 -19.65 -0.07 -8.01
CA SER A 33 -20.59 -1.04 -8.58
C SER A 33 -22.00 -0.44 -8.73
N SER A 34 -22.43 0.40 -7.80
CA SER A 34 -23.73 1.09 -7.83
C SER A 34 -23.84 2.13 -8.97
N PHE A 35 -22.76 2.86 -9.29
CA PHE A 35 -22.75 3.83 -10.40
C PHE A 35 -22.91 3.21 -11.79
N GLY A 36 -22.80 1.89 -11.95
CA GLY A 36 -23.22 1.22 -13.18
C GLY A 36 -24.69 1.43 -13.52
N VAL A 37 -25.51 1.85 -12.54
CA VAL A 37 -26.96 2.12 -12.68
C VAL A 37 -27.25 3.61 -13.00
N VAL A 38 -26.30 4.52 -12.76
CA VAL A 38 -26.52 5.97 -12.87
C VAL A 38 -25.58 6.58 -13.91
N LYS A 39 -26.15 7.02 -15.06
CA LYS A 39 -25.70 7.95 -16.15
C LYS A 39 -24.21 8.39 -16.30
N LEU A 40 -23.23 7.73 -15.73
CA LEU A 40 -21.81 8.02 -15.92
C LEU A 40 -21.35 7.43 -17.25
N SER A 41 -20.52 8.17 -17.99
CA SER A 41 -19.96 7.66 -19.25
C SER A 41 -19.16 6.38 -18.97
N ALA A 42 -19.26 5.39 -19.87
CA ALA A 42 -18.51 4.14 -19.77
C ALA A 42 -16.99 4.38 -19.64
N ARG A 43 -16.51 5.46 -20.27
CA ARG A 43 -15.12 5.92 -20.16
C ARG A 43 -14.75 6.34 -18.74
N THR A 44 -15.58 7.17 -18.09
CA THR A 44 -15.32 7.64 -16.72
C THR A 44 -15.34 6.47 -15.73
N MET A 45 -16.27 5.53 -15.88
CA MET A 45 -16.33 4.33 -15.04
C MET A 45 -15.10 3.44 -15.18
N SER A 46 -14.63 3.22 -16.41
CA SER A 46 -13.40 2.48 -16.68
C SER A 46 -12.19 3.15 -16.02
N LEU A 47 -12.11 4.48 -16.10
CA LEU A 47 -11.01 5.25 -15.52
C LEU A 47 -11.01 5.18 -13.98
N GLN A 48 -12.18 5.33 -13.35
CA GLN A 48 -12.35 5.23 -11.90
C GLN A 48 -11.99 3.83 -11.36
N ARG A 49 -12.38 2.76 -12.06
CA ARG A 49 -12.01 1.37 -11.69
C ARG A 49 -10.51 1.15 -11.73
N LYS A 50 -9.85 1.63 -12.78
CA LYS A 50 -8.39 1.51 -12.91
C LYS A 50 -7.68 2.36 -11.85
N PHE A 51 -8.17 3.57 -11.58
CA PHE A 51 -7.62 4.45 -10.54
C PHE A 51 -7.74 3.84 -9.14
N PHE A 52 -8.90 3.28 -8.80
CA PHE A 52 -9.11 2.58 -7.53
C PHE A 52 -8.18 1.37 -7.37
N ALA A 53 -8.01 0.56 -8.43
CA ALA A 53 -7.07 -0.55 -8.42
C ALA A 53 -5.62 -0.08 -8.20
N MET A 54 -5.23 1.06 -8.79
CA MET A 54 -3.90 1.64 -8.63
C MET A 54 -3.63 2.12 -7.20
N ILE A 55 -4.54 2.89 -6.61
CA ILE A 55 -4.42 3.34 -5.21
C ILE A 55 -4.33 2.13 -4.27
N THR A 56 -5.18 1.12 -4.50
CA THR A 56 -5.19 -0.09 -3.68
C THR A 56 -3.85 -0.82 -3.77
N LEU A 57 -3.32 -0.99 -4.99
CA LEU A 57 -2.01 -1.59 -5.20
C LEU A 57 -0.89 -0.78 -4.52
N GLN A 58 -0.90 0.55 -4.64
CA GLN A 58 0.09 1.42 -4.01
C GLN A 58 0.07 1.37 -2.48
N ALA A 59 -1.09 1.10 -1.87
CA ALA A 59 -1.21 0.92 -0.43
C ALA A 59 -0.67 -0.44 0.03
N PHE A 60 -0.88 -1.50 -0.76
CA PHE A 60 -0.41 -2.85 -0.41
C PHE A 60 1.07 -3.10 -0.71
N LEU A 61 1.64 -2.44 -1.72
CA LEU A 61 3.01 -2.70 -2.17
C LEU A 61 4.07 -2.43 -1.08
N PRO A 62 4.03 -1.29 -0.36
CA PRO A 62 4.93 -1.04 0.77
C PRO A 62 4.79 -2.08 1.86
N LEU A 63 3.58 -2.58 2.12
CA LEU A 63 3.37 -3.61 3.14
C LEU A 63 4.07 -4.90 2.79
N VAL A 64 3.95 -5.35 1.55
CA VAL A 64 4.62 -6.56 1.09
C VAL A 64 6.14 -6.38 1.17
N ILE A 65 6.66 -5.28 0.63
CA ILE A 65 8.11 -4.99 0.63
C ILE A 65 8.66 -4.90 2.05
N LEU A 66 7.93 -4.26 2.97
CA LEU A 66 8.40 -4.03 4.33
C LEU A 66 8.11 -5.18 5.29
N SER A 67 7.16 -6.07 4.97
CA SER A 67 6.81 -7.21 5.84
C SER A 67 8.00 -8.14 6.10
N LEU A 68 8.80 -8.41 5.08
CA LEU A 68 9.95 -9.30 5.16
C LEU A 68 11.08 -8.73 6.04
N PRO A 69 11.59 -7.50 5.80
CA PRO A 69 12.61 -6.91 6.66
C PRO A 69 12.09 -6.63 8.08
N LEU A 70 10.84 -6.18 8.25
CA LEU A 70 10.25 -5.99 9.60
C LEU A 70 10.06 -7.32 10.35
N GLY A 71 9.72 -8.40 9.66
CA GLY A 71 9.63 -9.74 10.24
C GLY A 71 10.99 -10.24 10.72
N LEU A 72 12.04 -10.09 9.91
CA LEU A 72 13.42 -10.41 10.31
C LEU A 72 13.89 -9.56 11.50
N PHE A 73 13.49 -8.29 11.53
CA PHE A 73 13.77 -7.39 12.66
C PHE A 73 13.07 -7.83 13.95
N GLY A 74 11.80 -8.22 13.87
CA GLY A 74 11.06 -8.76 15.00
C GLY A 74 11.70 -10.02 15.58
N VAL A 75 12.08 -10.97 14.71
CA VAL A 75 12.76 -12.21 15.14
C VAL A 75 14.09 -11.89 15.82
N ALA A 76 14.92 -11.03 15.23
CA ALA A 76 16.23 -10.69 15.78
C ALA A 76 16.12 -10.01 17.16
N ILE A 77 15.12 -9.16 17.38
CA ILE A 77 14.83 -8.58 18.70
C ILE A 77 14.48 -9.67 19.73
N ILE A 78 13.63 -10.63 19.35
CA ILE A 78 13.18 -11.69 20.26
C ILE A 78 14.32 -12.65 20.60
N THR A 79 15.18 -12.98 19.63
CA THR A 79 16.29 -13.93 19.80
C THR A 79 17.57 -13.27 20.29
N GLY A 80 17.64 -11.93 20.35
CA GLY A 80 18.84 -11.19 20.76
C GLY A 80 19.99 -11.26 19.76
N ILE A 81 19.72 -11.49 18.47
CA ILE A 81 20.75 -11.57 17.42
C ILE A 81 21.21 -10.15 17.08
N SER A 82 22.53 -9.93 16.99
CA SER A 82 23.10 -8.66 16.55
C SER A 82 22.66 -8.31 15.13
N MET A 83 22.18 -7.08 14.94
CA MET A 83 21.46 -6.67 13.73
C MET A 83 22.30 -5.85 12.74
N ASP A 84 23.62 -5.97 12.74
CA ASP A 84 24.50 -5.05 11.98
C ASP A 84 24.24 -5.08 10.46
N LEU A 85 24.37 -6.24 9.80
CA LEU A 85 24.06 -6.35 8.36
C LEU A 85 22.55 -6.35 8.06
N ASN A 86 21.73 -6.85 8.98
CA ASN A 86 20.28 -6.96 8.78
C ASN A 86 19.59 -5.59 8.80
N THR A 87 20.07 -4.63 9.59
CA THR A 87 19.57 -3.25 9.58
C THR A 87 19.95 -2.49 8.30
N LEU A 88 21.08 -2.83 7.67
CA LEU A 88 21.46 -2.31 6.37
C LEU A 88 20.46 -2.75 5.28
N ALA A 89 20.14 -4.05 5.24
CA ALA A 89 19.13 -4.59 4.31
C ALA A 89 17.74 -3.97 4.53
N LEU A 90 17.36 -3.73 5.79
CA LEU A 90 16.12 -3.06 6.17
C LEU A 90 16.09 -1.61 5.65
N SER A 91 17.20 -0.89 5.80
CA SER A 91 17.36 0.48 5.32
C SER A 91 17.23 0.55 3.79
N PHE A 92 17.96 -0.29 3.05
CA PHE A 92 17.82 -0.34 1.59
C PHE A 92 16.40 -0.65 1.14
N SER A 93 15.71 -1.58 1.82
CA SER A 93 14.32 -1.93 1.52
C SER A 93 13.39 -0.72 1.69
N LEU A 94 13.56 0.06 2.76
CA LEU A 94 12.79 1.30 2.99
C LEU A 94 13.02 2.35 1.89
N TRP A 95 14.26 2.51 1.43
CA TRP A 95 14.61 3.45 0.35
C TRP A 95 14.07 3.02 -1.02
N LEU A 96 13.84 1.72 -1.25
CA LEU A 96 13.25 1.22 -2.49
C LEU A 96 11.73 1.44 -2.59
N VAL A 97 11.02 1.54 -1.45
CA VAL A 97 9.57 1.75 -1.43
C VAL A 97 9.11 2.93 -2.30
N PRO A 98 9.62 4.17 -2.13
CA PRO A 98 9.17 5.31 -2.94
C PRO A 98 9.45 5.13 -4.43
N ILE A 99 10.55 4.45 -4.79
CA ILE A 99 10.90 4.15 -6.19
C ILE A 99 9.84 3.23 -6.79
N VAL A 100 9.48 2.14 -6.11
CA VAL A 100 8.46 1.21 -6.61
C VAL A 100 7.09 1.88 -6.69
N GLN A 101 6.73 2.71 -5.71
CA GLN A 101 5.49 3.50 -5.74
C GLN A 101 5.46 4.47 -6.94
N ALA A 102 6.56 5.16 -7.22
CA ALA A 102 6.68 6.04 -8.38
C ALA A 102 6.54 5.26 -9.71
N ILE A 103 7.17 4.10 -9.83
CA ILE A 103 7.09 3.25 -11.02
C ILE A 103 5.64 2.79 -11.28
N VAL A 104 4.92 2.35 -10.24
CA VAL A 104 3.51 1.94 -10.38
C VAL A 104 2.64 3.14 -10.78
N SER A 105 2.86 4.31 -10.17
CA SER A 105 2.15 5.55 -10.52
C SER A 105 2.37 5.93 -11.98
N LEU A 106 3.63 5.93 -12.42
CA LEU A 106 4.00 6.30 -13.78
C LEU A 106 3.45 5.30 -14.80
N SER A 107 3.57 4.01 -14.52
CA SER A 107 3.03 2.93 -15.35
C SER A 107 1.53 3.08 -15.57
N PHE A 108 0.80 3.51 -14.53
CA PHE A 108 -0.61 3.81 -14.64
C PHE A 108 -0.90 5.00 -15.57
N ILE A 109 -0.18 6.12 -15.41
CA ILE A 109 -0.37 7.32 -16.26
C ILE A 109 -0.06 6.99 -17.72
N VAL A 110 1.02 6.25 -17.98
CA VAL A 110 1.39 5.83 -19.34
C VAL A 110 0.30 4.97 -19.97
N ARG A 111 -0.24 3.99 -19.23
CA ARG A 111 -1.36 3.15 -19.69
C ARG A 111 -2.66 3.92 -19.87
N LEU A 112 -2.91 4.97 -19.10
CA LEU A 112 -4.07 5.85 -19.30
C LEU A 112 -3.94 6.68 -20.58
N LYS A 113 -2.74 7.22 -20.85
CA LYS A 113 -2.47 7.98 -22.08
C LYS A 113 -2.63 7.11 -23.32
N SER A 114 -2.13 5.87 -23.32
CA SER A 114 -2.25 4.97 -24.47
C SER A 114 -3.70 4.59 -24.80
N VAL A 115 -4.56 4.44 -23.79
CA VAL A 115 -6.01 4.19 -23.99
C VAL A 115 -6.77 5.45 -24.43
N SER A 116 -6.18 6.63 -24.27
CA SER A 116 -6.81 7.92 -24.62
C SER A 116 -6.34 8.48 -25.96
N ALA A 117 -5.40 7.82 -26.64
CA ALA A 117 -4.97 8.20 -27.99
C ALA A 117 -6.11 7.90 -28.99
N PRO A 118 -6.47 8.86 -29.86
CA PRO A 118 -7.57 8.74 -30.82
C PRO A 118 -7.30 7.69 -31.90
#